data_AF-A0A8J8T7J9-F1
#
_entry.id   AF-A0A8J8T7J9-F1
#
_cell.length_a   1.000
_cell.length_b   1.000
_cell.length_c   1.000
_cell.angle_alpha   90.00
_cell.angle_beta   90.00
_cell.angle_gamma   90.00
#
_symmetry.space_group_name_H-M   'P 1'
#
loop_
_entity.id
_entity.type
_entity.pdbx_description
1 polymer ?
#
loop_
_entity_poly.entity_id
_entity_poly.type
_entity_poly.pdbx_seq_one_letter_code
_entity_poly.pdbx_strand_id
1 'polypeptide(L)'
;MPLMLILLKLQIKTMSKIYKLSLLGLALSLNYLLVHGTDNTTTGGTTKPVTILEDDELPPQWQSCWNVELDDETLFCYGAVHWPITYELYKNAGDYDAKAKSDYKQLLSKWRETQLNTQLTDPSNDCLAISRDFYCAYYFPKCADDQNQATPMCDYLCAIWLLRCPLESQSYCVVQSSEKTCSLSIQNGWRGYLTLFFMLLLIAFTLY
;
A
#
# COMPACT_ATOMS: atom_id res chain seq x y z
N MET A 1 -2.80 -51.33 -25.21
CA MET A 1 -3.81 -50.90 -24.21
C MET A 1 -3.45 -51.08 -22.72
N PRO A 2 -2.54 -51.97 -22.25
CA PRO A 2 -2.27 -52.10 -20.81
C PRO A 2 -1.40 -50.95 -20.22
N LEU A 3 -0.67 -50.22 -21.06
CA LEU A 3 0.22 -49.13 -20.62
C LEU A 3 -0.54 -47.90 -20.09
N MET A 4 -1.69 -47.56 -20.68
CA MET A 4 -2.51 -46.42 -20.23
C MET A 4 -3.12 -46.63 -18.84
N LEU A 5 -3.50 -47.87 -18.50
CA LEU A 5 -4.05 -48.22 -17.19
C LEU A 5 -3.00 -48.15 -16.07
N ILE A 6 -1.72 -48.37 -16.39
CA ILE A 6 -0.62 -48.24 -15.43
C ILE A 6 -0.34 -46.76 -15.15
N LEU A 7 -0.33 -45.92 -16.19
CA LEU A 7 -0.13 -44.47 -16.03
C LEU A 7 -1.28 -43.81 -15.24
N LEU A 8 -2.53 -44.21 -15.49
CA LEU A 8 -3.68 -43.69 -14.73
C LEU A 8 -3.61 -44.06 -13.23
N LYS A 9 -3.15 -45.28 -12.90
CA LYS A 9 -2.98 -45.70 -11.50
C LYS A 9 -1.82 -44.98 -10.80
N LEU A 10 -0.78 -44.59 -11.53
CA LEU A 10 0.32 -43.78 -10.98
C LEU A 10 -0.12 -42.34 -10.69
N GLN A 11 -0.91 -41.73 -11.57
CA GLN A 11 -1.42 -40.36 -11.39
C GLN A 11 -2.38 -40.24 -10.18
N ILE A 12 -3.22 -41.24 -9.93
CA ILE A 12 -4.12 -41.23 -8.77
C ILE A 12 -3.34 -41.35 -7.45
N LYS A 13 -2.21 -42.07 -7.45
CA LYS A 13 -1.40 -42.29 -6.23
C LYS A 13 -0.56 -41.06 -5.87
N THR A 14 -0.14 -40.25 -6.84
CA THR A 14 0.57 -38.99 -6.60
C THR A 14 -0.38 -37.88 -6.14
N MET A 15 -1.57 -37.76 -6.73
CA MET A 15 -2.59 -36.79 -6.32
C MET A 15 -2.98 -36.94 -4.84
N SER A 16 -3.15 -38.18 -4.35
CA SER A 16 -3.53 -38.43 -2.93
C SER A 16 -2.49 -37.94 -1.91
N LYS A 17 -1.19 -37.94 -2.25
CA LYS A 17 -0.15 -37.41 -1.37
C LYS A 17 -0.15 -35.87 -1.32
N ILE A 18 -0.45 -35.22 -2.44
CA ILE A 18 -0.45 -33.75 -2.53
C ILE A 18 -1.61 -33.16 -1.70
N TYR A 19 -2.80 -33.78 -1.75
CA TYR A 19 -3.93 -33.34 -0.91
C TYR A 19 -3.67 -33.46 0.60
N LYS A 20 -2.90 -34.47 1.05
CA LYS A 20 -2.53 -34.60 2.47
C LYS A 20 -1.54 -33.53 2.94
N LEU A 21 -0.66 -33.04 2.07
CA LEU A 21 0.26 -31.94 2.41
C LEU A 21 -0.45 -30.58 2.47
N SER A 22 -1.44 -30.33 1.62
CA SER A 22 -2.21 -29.08 1.62
C SER A 22 -3.10 -28.92 2.88
N LEU A 23 -3.69 -30.02 3.38
CA LEU A 23 -4.46 -30.00 4.63
C LEU A 23 -3.63 -29.75 5.88
N LEU A 24 -2.33 -30.10 5.89
CA LEU A 24 -1.45 -29.79 7.02
C LEU A 24 -1.08 -28.31 7.09
N GLY A 25 -0.99 -27.62 5.95
CA GLY A 25 -0.69 -26.18 5.90
C GLY A 25 -1.80 -25.32 6.51
N LEU A 26 -3.07 -25.67 6.26
CA LEU A 26 -4.24 -24.96 6.81
C LEU A 26 -4.42 -25.15 8.33
N ALA A 27 -3.95 -26.26 8.89
CA ALA A 27 -4.02 -26.50 10.34
C ALA A 27 -3.00 -25.67 11.13
N LEU A 28 -1.86 -25.30 10.53
CA LEU A 28 -0.84 -24.48 11.16
C LEU A 28 -1.22 -23.00 11.21
N SER A 29 -1.98 -22.48 10.23
CA SER A 29 -2.44 -21.09 10.23
C SER A 29 -3.55 -20.80 11.27
N LEU A 30 -4.34 -21.80 11.67
CA LEU A 30 -5.42 -21.60 12.65
C LEU A 30 -4.90 -21.49 14.10
N ASN A 31 -3.76 -22.09 14.43
CA ASN A 31 -3.19 -22.01 15.77
C ASN A 31 -2.52 -20.67 16.07
N TYR A 32 -2.07 -19.93 15.05
CA TYR A 32 -1.42 -18.63 15.25
C TYR A 32 -2.43 -17.53 15.65
N LEU A 33 -3.70 -17.67 15.26
CA LEU A 33 -4.77 -16.72 15.57
C LEU A 33 -5.37 -16.86 16.98
N LEU A 34 -5.08 -17.95 17.70
CA LEU A 34 -5.61 -18.19 19.05
C LEU A 34 -4.67 -17.75 20.18
N VAL A 35 -3.42 -17.38 19.89
CA VAL A 35 -2.42 -17.05 20.92
C VAL A 35 -2.31 -15.54 21.21
N HIS A 36 -2.86 -14.66 20.37
CA HIS A 36 -2.68 -13.20 20.51
C HIS A 36 -3.96 -12.40 20.80
N GLY A 37 -5.04 -13.05 21.26
CA GLY A 37 -6.27 -12.36 21.62
C GLY A 37 -6.57 -12.43 23.11
N THR A 38 -6.06 -11.47 23.90
CA THR A 38 -6.75 -10.80 25.03
C THR A 38 -5.72 -10.04 25.85
N ASP A 39 -5.80 -8.71 25.90
CA ASP A 39 -5.45 -7.93 27.08
C ASP A 39 -6.21 -6.59 27.05
N ASN A 40 -7.47 -6.65 27.50
CA ASN A 40 -8.19 -5.48 28.00
C ASN A 40 -7.90 -5.36 29.49
N THR A 41 -7.03 -4.42 29.88
CA THR A 41 -6.91 -4.05 31.30
C THR A 41 -7.13 -2.56 31.47
N THR A 42 -8.30 -2.26 32.03
CA THR A 42 -8.71 -0.98 32.57
C THR A 42 -7.93 -0.70 33.85
N THR A 43 -7.19 0.41 33.92
CA THR A 43 -6.77 1.00 35.20
C THR A 43 -6.94 2.51 35.15
N GLY A 44 -7.83 3.01 36.01
CA GLY A 44 -7.98 4.43 36.27
C GLY A 44 -6.91 4.99 37.20
N GLY A 45 -6.75 6.30 37.12
CA GLY A 45 -6.35 7.17 38.24
C GLY A 45 -4.86 7.36 38.49
N THR A 46 -4.28 8.42 37.92
CA THR A 46 -3.77 9.57 38.70
C THR A 46 -3.42 10.70 37.72
N THR A 47 -4.14 11.81 37.79
CA THR A 47 -3.79 13.05 37.07
C THR A 47 -2.55 13.67 37.71
N LYS A 48 -1.37 13.33 37.18
CA LYS A 48 -0.21 14.22 37.27
C LYS A 48 -0.43 15.37 36.27
N PRO A 49 -0.12 16.63 36.64
CA PRO A 49 -0.17 17.72 35.69
C PRO A 49 0.79 17.41 34.55
N VAL A 50 0.24 17.31 33.34
CA VAL A 50 1.01 17.22 32.10
C VAL A 50 1.77 18.53 31.98
N THR A 51 3.06 18.48 32.30
CA THR A 51 3.98 19.53 31.91
C THR A 51 4.03 19.47 30.39
N ILE A 52 3.37 20.44 29.73
CA ILE A 52 3.56 20.69 28.31
C ILE A 52 5.03 21.07 28.20
N LEU A 53 5.85 20.14 27.74
CA LEU A 53 7.23 20.44 27.36
C LEU A 53 7.11 21.45 26.22
N GLU A 54 7.55 22.67 26.47
CA GLU A 54 7.80 23.67 25.43
C GLU A 54 8.69 23.03 24.37
N ASP A 55 8.37 23.30 23.09
CA ASP A 55 8.98 22.73 21.87
C ASP A 55 10.49 23.03 21.69
N ASP A 56 11.18 23.47 22.74
CA ASP A 56 12.59 23.82 22.68
C ASP A 56 13.47 22.58 22.90
N GLU A 57 13.92 22.06 21.77
CA GLU A 57 14.99 21.07 21.58
C GLU A 57 14.60 19.60 21.80
N LEU A 58 13.74 19.09 20.91
CA LEU A 58 13.72 17.67 20.59
C LEU A 58 15.15 17.19 20.24
N PRO A 59 15.67 16.12 20.88
CA PRO A 59 17.02 15.62 20.63
C PRO A 59 17.26 15.33 19.14
N PRO A 60 18.50 15.42 18.61
CA PRO A 60 18.80 15.28 17.18
C PRO A 60 18.24 14.00 16.53
N GLN A 61 18.10 12.91 17.29
CA GLN A 61 17.48 11.68 16.78
C GLN A 61 15.99 11.81 16.44
N TRP A 62 15.29 12.84 16.96
CA TRP A 62 13.90 13.17 16.64
C TRP A 62 13.76 14.21 15.53
N GLN A 63 14.88 14.80 15.08
CA GLN A 63 14.97 15.59 13.84
C GLN A 63 15.17 14.68 12.61
N SER A 64 15.15 13.37 12.80
CA SER A 64 15.28 12.39 11.72
C SER A 64 13.92 12.03 11.12
N CYS A 65 13.96 11.45 9.93
CA CYS A 65 12.77 10.95 9.27
C CYS A 65 12.11 9.84 10.09
N TRP A 66 10.81 9.97 10.31
CA TRP A 66 10.04 9.02 11.08
C TRP A 66 9.65 7.85 10.21
N ASN A 67 10.27 6.70 10.45
CA ASN A 67 9.91 5.45 9.80
C ASN A 67 8.62 4.89 10.41
N VAL A 68 7.51 5.53 10.06
CA VAL A 68 6.17 5.09 10.41
C VAL A 68 5.61 4.50 9.14
N GLU A 69 5.61 3.17 9.03
CA GLU A 69 4.54 2.53 8.28
C GLU A 69 3.26 3.07 8.91
N LEU A 70 2.38 3.69 8.11
CA LEU A 70 1.08 4.13 8.64
C LEU A 70 0.37 2.84 9.06
N ASP A 71 0.53 2.46 10.32
CA ASP A 71 0.09 1.18 10.89
C ASP A 71 -1.38 1.24 11.31
N ASP A 72 -1.97 2.43 11.29
CA ASP A 72 -3.39 2.64 11.58
C ASP A 72 -4.24 2.26 10.36
N GLU A 73 -4.82 1.06 10.41
CA GLU A 73 -5.74 0.50 9.40
C GLU A 73 -6.96 1.39 9.12
N THR A 74 -7.27 2.36 9.99
CA THR A 74 -8.39 3.28 9.80
C THR A 74 -8.09 4.40 8.80
N LEU A 75 -6.81 4.66 8.51
CA LEU A 75 -6.39 5.70 7.57
C LEU A 75 -6.60 5.29 6.11
N PHE A 76 -7.02 6.23 5.27
CA PHE A 76 -7.18 6.01 3.83
C PHE A 76 -5.84 5.63 3.16
N CYS A 77 -4.74 6.22 3.61
CA CYS A 77 -3.39 5.97 3.12
C CYS A 77 -2.67 4.80 3.79
N TYR A 78 -3.38 4.03 4.65
CA TYR A 78 -2.86 2.79 5.22
C TYR A 78 -2.37 1.81 4.14
N GLY A 79 -1.15 1.29 4.31
CA GLY A 79 -0.51 0.35 3.38
C GLY A 79 -0.13 0.93 2.01
N ALA A 80 -0.45 2.20 1.73
CA ALA A 80 0.04 2.92 0.55
C ALA A 80 1.39 3.60 0.87
N VAL A 81 1.48 4.22 2.05
CA VAL A 81 2.69 4.90 2.54
C VAL A 81 3.55 3.91 3.33
N HIS A 82 4.74 3.62 2.82
CA HIS A 82 5.69 2.64 3.38
C HIS A 82 7.12 3.19 3.47
N TRP A 83 7.24 4.52 3.50
CA TRP A 83 8.51 5.24 3.57
C TRP A 83 8.48 6.18 4.78
N PRO A 84 9.65 6.61 5.26
CA PRO A 84 9.68 7.49 6.39
C PRO A 84 9.17 8.90 6.02
N ILE A 85 8.44 9.54 6.93
CA ILE A 85 7.81 10.86 6.76
C ILE A 85 8.41 11.88 7.73
N THR A 86 8.15 13.17 7.53
CA THR A 86 8.62 14.20 8.46
C THR A 86 7.82 14.14 9.77
N TYR A 87 8.43 14.59 10.87
CA TYR A 87 7.73 14.64 12.17
C TYR A 87 6.45 15.48 12.13
N GLU A 88 6.48 16.59 11.40
CA GLU A 88 5.33 17.49 11.26
C GLU A 88 4.16 16.82 10.53
N LEU A 89 4.47 16.01 9.51
CA LEU A 89 3.48 15.16 8.82
C LEU A 89 2.91 14.09 9.75
N TYR A 90 3.76 13.44 10.54
CA TYR A 90 3.33 12.43 11.50
C TYR A 90 2.36 13.00 12.54
N LYS A 91 2.70 14.14 13.15
CA LYS A 91 1.85 14.80 14.16
C LYS A 91 0.46 15.18 13.62
N ASN A 92 0.39 15.48 12.32
CA ASN A 92 -0.82 15.91 11.64
C ASN A 92 -1.37 14.84 10.67
N ALA A 93 -0.97 13.57 10.81
CA ALA A 93 -1.25 12.54 9.81
C ALA A 93 -2.75 12.39 9.48
N GLY A 94 -3.62 12.54 10.49
CA GLY A 94 -5.07 12.50 10.30
C GLY A 94 -5.61 13.61 9.37
N ASP A 95 -5.04 14.81 9.44
CA ASP A 95 -5.47 15.92 8.57
C ASP A 95 -5.00 15.73 7.12
N TYR A 96 -3.79 15.21 6.93
CA TYR A 96 -3.27 14.87 5.60
C TYR A 96 -4.03 13.69 4.99
N ASP A 97 -4.36 12.67 5.79
CA ASP A 97 -5.20 11.55 5.35
C ASP A 97 -6.61 12.00 4.95
N ALA A 98 -7.22 12.89 5.75
CA ALA A 98 -8.53 13.45 5.46
C ALA A 98 -8.52 14.24 4.14
N LYS A 99 -7.45 14.99 3.84
CA LYS A 99 -7.28 15.68 2.55
C LYS A 99 -7.13 14.71 1.39
N ALA A 100 -6.26 13.71 1.52
CA ALA A 100 -6.08 12.67 0.49
C ALA A 100 -7.40 11.93 0.18
N LYS A 101 -8.14 11.56 1.23
CA LYS A 101 -9.45 10.93 1.14
C LYS A 101 -10.51 11.83 0.51
N SER A 102 -10.47 13.12 0.82
CA SER A 102 -11.38 14.13 0.26
C SER A 102 -11.17 14.27 -1.25
N ASP A 103 -9.93 14.42 -1.70
CA ASP A 103 -9.60 14.55 -3.12
C ASP A 103 -9.94 13.27 -3.89
N TYR A 104 -9.62 12.10 -3.33
CA TYR A 104 -10.05 10.82 -3.91
C TYR A 104 -11.57 10.71 -4.05
N LYS A 105 -12.34 11.13 -3.04
CA LYS A 105 -13.81 11.11 -3.10
C LYS A 105 -14.35 12.05 -4.19
N GLN A 106 -13.73 13.21 -4.38
CA GLN A 106 -14.10 14.13 -5.45
C GLN A 106 -13.87 13.49 -6.82
N LEU A 107 -12.70 12.88 -7.04
CA LEU A 107 -12.39 12.15 -8.27
C LEU A 107 -13.36 10.98 -8.50
N LEU A 108 -13.65 10.20 -7.46
CA LEU A 108 -14.60 9.09 -7.51
C LEU A 108 -16.01 9.57 -7.89
N SER A 109 -16.44 10.73 -7.41
CA SER A 109 -17.73 11.32 -7.79
C SER A 109 -17.76 11.64 -9.28
N LYS A 110 -16.73 12.32 -9.80
CA LYS A 110 -16.59 12.61 -11.24
C LYS A 110 -16.60 11.32 -12.07
N TRP A 111 -15.86 10.30 -11.63
CA TRP A 111 -15.84 8.99 -12.28
C TRP A 111 -17.23 8.34 -12.31
N ARG A 112 -18.02 8.42 -11.23
CA ARG A 112 -19.39 7.89 -11.21
C ARG A 112 -20.29 8.57 -12.24
N GLU A 113 -20.10 9.86 -12.49
CA GLU A 113 -20.83 10.60 -13.51
C GLU A 113 -20.50 10.09 -14.93
N THR A 114 -19.25 9.70 -15.19
CA THR A 114 -18.86 9.09 -16.48
C THR A 114 -19.51 7.73 -16.70
N GLN A 115 -19.79 6.99 -15.63
CA GLN A 115 -20.52 5.71 -15.73
C GLN A 115 -22.00 5.89 -16.09
N LEU A 116 -22.56 7.07 -15.82
CA LEU A 116 -23.97 7.39 -16.09
C LEU A 116 -24.15 8.13 -17.43
N ASN A 117 -23.13 8.85 -17.89
CA ASN A 117 -23.18 9.66 -19.10
C ASN A 117 -22.08 9.24 -20.09
N THR A 118 -22.49 8.56 -21.17
CA THR A 118 -21.57 8.07 -22.21
C THR A 118 -20.88 9.17 -23.02
N GLN A 119 -21.26 10.43 -22.85
CA GLN A 119 -20.59 11.58 -23.46
C GLN A 119 -19.37 12.06 -22.66
N LEU A 120 -19.23 11.62 -21.40
CA LEU A 120 -18.08 11.93 -20.56
C LEU A 120 -17.08 10.77 -20.61
N THR A 121 -15.84 11.05 -21.03
CA THR A 121 -14.78 10.03 -21.13
C THR A 121 -13.84 9.99 -19.93
N ASP A 122 -13.82 11.06 -19.13
CA ASP A 122 -12.84 11.26 -18.06
C ASP A 122 -13.50 11.74 -16.77
N PRO A 123 -13.00 11.32 -15.58
CA PRO A 123 -11.88 10.40 -15.38
C PRO A 123 -12.21 8.95 -15.76
N SER A 124 -11.22 8.26 -16.32
CA SER A 124 -11.31 6.85 -16.74
C SER A 124 -11.13 5.86 -15.59
N ASN A 125 -11.40 4.57 -15.82
CA ASN A 125 -11.10 3.51 -14.86
C ASN A 125 -9.60 3.46 -14.49
N ASP A 126 -8.73 3.71 -15.47
CA ASP A 126 -7.28 3.73 -15.22
C ASP A 126 -6.88 4.90 -14.34
N CYS A 127 -7.54 6.06 -14.51
CA CYS A 127 -7.33 7.20 -13.64
C CYS A 127 -7.69 6.87 -12.19
N LEU A 128 -8.86 6.26 -11.99
CA LEU A 128 -9.32 5.88 -10.66
C LEU A 128 -8.39 4.83 -10.03
N ALA A 129 -7.89 3.87 -10.82
CA ALA A 129 -7.03 2.78 -10.35
C ALA A 129 -5.72 3.26 -9.72
N ILE A 130 -5.14 4.37 -10.21
CA ILE A 130 -3.87 4.91 -9.70
C ILE A 130 -4.06 6.01 -8.64
N SER A 131 -5.28 6.52 -8.49
CA SER A 131 -5.52 7.77 -7.76
C SER A 131 -5.27 7.71 -6.27
N ARG A 132 -5.56 6.58 -5.62
CA ARG A 132 -5.24 6.39 -4.20
C ARG A 132 -3.74 6.52 -3.96
N ASP A 133 -2.96 5.80 -4.73
CA ASP A 133 -1.49 5.81 -4.65
C ASP A 133 -0.92 7.20 -4.90
N PHE A 134 -1.49 7.90 -5.90
CA PHE A 134 -1.11 9.27 -6.23
C PHE A 134 -1.39 10.26 -5.09
N TYR A 135 -2.63 10.32 -4.59
CA TYR A 135 -2.98 11.25 -3.52
C TYR A 135 -2.20 10.95 -2.24
N CYS A 136 -2.00 9.68 -1.89
CA CYS A 136 -1.19 9.34 -0.73
C CYS A 136 0.27 9.74 -0.89
N ALA A 137 0.88 9.55 -2.08
CA ALA A 137 2.24 10.02 -2.33
C ALA A 137 2.37 11.55 -2.32
N TYR A 138 1.33 12.27 -2.77
CA TYR A 138 1.30 13.73 -2.77
C TYR A 138 1.15 14.31 -1.35
N TYR A 139 0.23 13.77 -0.55
CA TYR A 139 -0.05 14.26 0.80
C TYR A 139 0.92 13.74 1.87
N PHE A 140 1.57 12.61 1.63
CA PHE A 140 2.60 12.03 2.52
C PHE A 140 3.95 11.94 1.81
N PRO A 141 4.60 13.08 1.52
CA PRO A 141 5.91 13.05 0.90
C PRO A 141 6.93 12.32 1.77
N LYS A 142 7.81 11.57 1.11
CA LYS A 142 8.94 10.88 1.72
C LYS A 142 9.90 11.89 2.31
N CYS A 143 10.37 11.61 3.51
CA CYS A 143 11.40 12.38 4.16
C CYS A 143 12.79 11.95 3.67
N ALA A 144 13.65 12.92 3.38
CA ALA A 144 15.06 12.70 3.08
C ALA A 144 15.84 12.53 4.39
N ASP A 145 16.44 11.34 4.56
CA ASP A 145 16.94 10.75 5.83
C ASP A 145 17.82 11.68 6.71
N ASP A 146 18.43 12.71 6.10
CA ASP A 146 19.41 13.56 6.78
C ASP A 146 18.93 14.99 7.07
N GLN A 147 17.73 15.40 6.62
CA GLN A 147 17.33 16.83 6.65
C GLN A 147 15.91 17.10 7.14
N ASN A 148 15.12 16.08 7.52
CA ASN A 148 13.69 16.24 7.84
C ASN A 148 12.91 16.98 6.73
N GLN A 149 13.37 16.86 5.49
CA GLN A 149 12.80 17.57 4.35
C GLN A 149 11.91 16.63 3.57
N ALA A 150 10.71 17.11 3.26
CA ALA A 150 9.81 16.45 2.33
C ALA A 150 10.45 16.45 0.93
N THR A 151 10.64 15.26 0.39
CA THR A 151 11.03 15.06 -1.01
C THR A 151 9.80 15.19 -1.90
N PRO A 152 9.95 15.75 -3.11
CA PRO A 152 8.85 15.83 -4.03
C PRO A 152 8.44 14.44 -4.54
N MET A 153 7.32 14.41 -5.27
CA MET A 153 6.82 13.20 -5.91
C MET A 153 7.75 12.76 -7.04
N CYS A 154 7.88 11.44 -7.23
CA CYS A 154 8.70 10.90 -8.31
C CYS A 154 8.15 11.30 -9.70
N ASP A 155 9.05 11.69 -10.61
CA ASP A 155 8.70 12.09 -11.99
C ASP A 155 7.85 11.06 -12.71
N TYR A 156 8.14 9.77 -12.52
CA TYR A 156 7.38 8.72 -13.17
C TYR A 156 5.95 8.57 -12.60
N LEU A 157 5.72 8.86 -11.31
CA LEU A 157 4.39 8.82 -10.73
C LEU A 157 3.56 9.99 -11.29
N CYS A 158 4.18 11.16 -11.42
CA CYS A 158 3.63 12.30 -12.16
C CYS A 158 3.32 11.94 -13.61
N ALA A 159 4.22 11.25 -14.31
CA ALA A 159 4.02 10.84 -15.71
C ALA A 159 2.86 9.84 -15.87
N ILE A 160 2.75 8.86 -14.95
CA ILE A 160 1.62 7.92 -14.92
C ILE A 160 0.31 8.68 -14.64
N TRP A 161 0.32 9.64 -13.70
CA TRP A 161 -0.84 10.47 -13.42
C TRP A 161 -1.29 11.28 -14.64
N LEU A 162 -0.36 11.99 -15.29
CA LEU A 162 -0.63 12.77 -16.49
C LEU A 162 -1.17 11.90 -17.64
N LEU A 163 -0.65 10.68 -17.77
CA LEU A 163 -1.07 9.74 -18.80
C LEU A 163 -2.49 9.18 -18.54
N ARG A 164 -2.82 8.84 -17.29
CA ARG A 164 -4.10 8.20 -16.97
C ARG A 164 -5.20 9.20 -16.61
N CYS A 165 -4.84 10.38 -16.10
CA CYS A 165 -5.74 11.43 -15.59
C CYS A 165 -5.46 12.81 -16.22
N PRO A 166 -5.52 12.96 -17.55
CA PRO A 166 -5.05 14.17 -18.23
C PRO A 166 -5.81 15.45 -17.81
N LEU A 167 -7.09 15.35 -17.45
CA LEU A 167 -7.92 16.51 -17.06
C LEU A 167 -7.80 16.90 -15.57
N GLU A 168 -7.21 16.05 -14.74
CA GLU A 168 -7.12 16.24 -13.27
C GLU A 168 -5.71 16.67 -12.82
N SER A 169 -4.79 16.86 -13.78
CA SER A 169 -3.35 16.84 -13.54
C SER A 169 -2.68 18.20 -13.34
N GLN A 170 -3.40 19.31 -13.53
CA GLN A 170 -2.76 20.62 -13.73
C GLN A 170 -2.10 21.22 -12.48
N SER A 171 -2.45 20.79 -11.26
CA SER A 171 -1.94 21.39 -10.01
C SER A 171 -0.95 20.53 -9.23
N TYR A 172 -0.94 19.21 -9.43
CA TYR A 172 -0.25 18.29 -8.51
C TYR A 172 1.19 17.96 -8.93
N CYS A 173 1.52 18.04 -10.23
CA CYS A 173 2.82 17.64 -10.76
C CYS A 173 3.82 18.79 -10.95
N VAL A 174 3.66 19.90 -10.23
CA VAL A 174 4.45 21.15 -10.43
C VAL A 174 5.86 21.06 -9.84
N VAL A 175 6.04 20.26 -8.78
CA VAL A 175 7.35 20.08 -8.13
C VAL A 175 7.78 18.63 -8.34
N GLN A 176 8.79 18.46 -9.17
CA GLN A 176 9.31 17.17 -9.64
C GLN A 176 10.78 17.06 -9.25
N SER A 177 11.24 15.85 -8.91
CA SER A 177 12.65 15.57 -8.72
C SER A 177 13.02 14.27 -9.42
N SER A 178 14.08 14.36 -10.20
CA SER A 178 14.78 13.22 -10.81
C SER A 178 15.66 12.45 -9.80
N GLU A 179 15.66 12.85 -8.53
CA GLU A 179 16.48 12.22 -7.50
C GLU A 179 16.03 10.78 -7.20
N LYS A 180 17.00 9.97 -6.77
CA LYS A 180 16.77 8.57 -6.34
C LYS A 180 15.88 8.47 -5.10
N THR A 181 15.68 9.57 -4.38
CA THR A 181 14.90 9.68 -3.16
C THR A 181 13.66 10.54 -3.42
N CYS A 182 12.55 9.89 -3.75
CA CYS A 182 11.27 10.54 -4.02
C CYS A 182 10.11 9.71 -3.45
N SER A 183 8.92 10.32 -3.38
CA SER A 183 7.72 9.73 -2.77
C SER A 183 7.01 8.76 -3.71
N LEU A 184 6.82 7.50 -3.29
CA LEU A 184 6.24 6.44 -4.13
C LEU A 184 5.43 5.38 -3.36
N SER A 185 4.16 5.21 -3.73
CA SER A 185 3.23 4.18 -3.18
C SER A 185 3.37 2.74 -3.74
N ILE A 186 4.12 2.51 -4.82
CA ILE A 186 4.13 1.20 -5.49
C ILE A 186 4.93 0.15 -4.69
N GLN A 187 4.28 -0.48 -3.72
CA GLN A 187 4.74 -1.70 -3.02
C GLN A 187 4.83 -2.94 -3.96
N ASN A 188 4.39 -2.84 -5.22
CA ASN A 188 4.19 -3.99 -6.10
C ASN A 188 5.45 -4.57 -6.74
N GLY A 189 6.64 -4.04 -6.46
CA GLY A 189 7.89 -4.60 -7.00
C GLY A 189 8.00 -6.10 -6.73
N TRP A 190 7.83 -6.53 -5.48
CA TRP A 190 7.98 -7.94 -5.10
C TRP A 190 6.78 -8.82 -5.49
N ARG A 191 5.56 -8.30 -5.42
CA ARG A 191 4.36 -9.05 -5.82
C ARG A 191 4.31 -9.32 -7.33
N GLY A 192 4.79 -8.37 -8.14
CA GLY A 192 4.93 -8.54 -9.59
C GLY A 192 5.86 -9.69 -9.96
N TYR A 193 7.05 -9.75 -9.34
CA TYR A 193 7.98 -10.87 -9.56
C TYR A 193 7.40 -12.21 -9.11
N LEU A 194 6.68 -12.25 -7.99
CA LEU A 194 6.03 -13.48 -7.53
C LEU A 194 4.99 -13.97 -8.54
N THR A 195 4.16 -13.06 -9.07
CA THR A 195 3.10 -13.41 -10.02
C THR A 195 3.66 -13.90 -11.35
N LEU A 196 4.72 -13.24 -11.84
CA LEU A 196 5.41 -13.63 -13.07
C LEU A 196 6.11 -14.99 -12.92
N PHE A 197 6.71 -15.24 -11.75
CA PHE A 197 7.27 -16.54 -11.40
C PHE A 197 6.21 -17.65 -11.36
N PHE A 198 5.04 -17.41 -10.77
CA PHE A 198 3.93 -18.37 -10.77
C PHE A 198 3.37 -18.64 -12.18
N MET A 199 3.24 -17.61 -13.02
CA MET A 199 2.85 -17.77 -14.43
C MET A 199 3.85 -18.64 -15.21
N LEU A 200 5.15 -18.41 -15.03
CA LEU A 200 6.20 -19.22 -15.64
C LEU A 200 6.16 -20.69 -15.17
N LEU A 201 5.89 -20.92 -13.88
CA LEU A 201 5.72 -22.28 -13.33
C LEU A 201 4.50 -22.99 -13.93
N LEU A 202 3.37 -22.30 -14.08
CA LEU A 202 2.17 -22.88 -14.70
C LEU A 202 2.41 -23.24 -16.16
N ILE A 203 3.08 -22.36 -16.92
CA ILE A 203 3.44 -22.64 -18.32
C ILE A 203 4.35 -23.88 -18.39
N ALA A 204 5.37 -23.95 -17.53
CA ALA A 204 6.27 -25.11 -17.47
C ALA A 204 5.52 -26.42 -17.15
N PHE A 205 4.54 -26.38 -16.25
CA PHE A 205 3.74 -27.56 -15.89
C PHE A 205 2.78 -28.00 -17.01
N THR A 206 2.25 -27.06 -17.81
CA THR A 206 1.37 -27.40 -18.94
C THR A 206 2.11 -27.98 -20.16
N LEU A 207 3.43 -27.76 -20.26
CA LEU A 207 4.26 -28.23 -21.36
C LEU A 207 4.91 -29.60 -21.11
N TYR A 208 4.73 -30.20 -19.93
CA TYR A 208 5.33 -31.46 -19.50
C TYR A 208 4.27 -32.52 -19.20
#